data_AF-A0A5E4MIG6-F1
#
_entry.id   AF-A0A5E4MIG6-F1
#
_cell.length_a   1.000
_cell.length_b   1.000
_cell.length_c   1.000
_cell.angle_alpha   90.00
_cell.angle_beta   90.00
_cell.angle_gamma   90.00
#
_symmetry.space_group_name_H-M   'P 1'
#
loop_
_entity.id
_entity.type
_entity.pdbx_description
1 polymer ?
#
loop_
_entity_poly.entity_id
_entity_poly.type
_entity_poly.pdbx_seq_one_letter_code
_entity_poly.pdbx_strand_id
1 'polypeptide(L)'
;MDEENHWSLVCVDFEKKSITYYDSLGNRNFVCLKQILQYLMFEHFDKKLVEFLPSGWTLTNMGRHCPQQSNLWDCGVFVCVFAEYLARDEKFDFSQKDMPRFRKQIKSEIINKKLRIDMPQA
;
A
#
# COMPACT_ATOMS: atom_id res chain seq x y z
N MET A 1 4.37 -26.15 2.75
CA MET A 1 4.76 -24.74 2.94
C MET A 1 3.49 -23.98 2.71
N ASP A 2 2.75 -23.73 3.78
CA ASP A 2 1.52 -22.94 3.69
C ASP A 2 1.93 -21.55 3.21
N GLU A 3 1.47 -21.14 2.04
CA GLU A 3 1.50 -19.74 1.66
C GLU A 3 0.75 -18.98 2.75
N GLU A 4 1.47 -18.20 3.54
CA GLU A 4 0.85 -17.33 4.54
C GLU A 4 -0.11 -16.40 3.80
N ASN A 5 -1.42 -16.59 4.02
CA ASN A 5 -2.49 -15.74 3.51
C ASN A 5 -2.33 -14.32 4.07
N HIS A 6 -1.49 -13.52 3.44
CA HIS A 6 -1.10 -12.19 3.89
C HIS A 6 -1.30 -11.15 2.79
N TRP A 7 -2.03 -10.09 3.13
CA TRP A 7 -2.24 -8.97 2.25
C TRP A 7 -1.15 -7.92 2.45
N SER A 8 -0.60 -7.43 1.34
CA SER A 8 0.36 -6.32 1.30
C SER A 8 0.02 -5.35 0.17
N LEU A 9 0.64 -4.17 0.16
CA LEU A 9 0.35 -3.10 -0.80
C LEU A 9 1.63 -2.63 -1.47
N VAL A 10 1.58 -2.44 -2.80
CA VAL A 10 2.58 -1.68 -3.55
C VAL A 10 1.94 -0.36 -3.98
N CYS A 11 2.59 0.76 -3.66
CA CYS A 11 2.20 2.08 -4.16
C CYS A 11 3.18 2.51 -5.26
N VAL A 12 2.65 2.87 -6.43
CA VAL A 12 3.41 3.46 -7.53
C VAL A 12 3.08 4.95 -7.58
N ASP A 13 4.08 5.79 -7.33
CA ASP A 13 3.97 7.25 -7.40
C ASP A 13 4.78 7.74 -8.60
N PHE A 14 4.10 8.23 -9.65
CA PHE A 14 4.73 8.69 -10.88
C PHE A 14 5.38 10.07 -10.75
N GLU A 15 4.86 10.92 -9.86
CA GLU A 15 5.42 12.27 -9.62
C GLU A 15 6.76 12.16 -8.91
N LYS A 16 6.80 11.34 -7.84
CA LYS A 16 8.02 11.05 -7.08
C LYS A 16 8.91 9.98 -7.74
N LYS A 17 8.42 9.34 -8.82
CA LYS A 17 9.06 8.18 -9.48
C LYS A 17 9.48 7.11 -8.47
N SER A 18 8.52 6.63 -7.69
CA SER A 18 8.78 5.63 -6.65
C SER A 18 7.83 4.45 -6.75
N ILE A 19 8.33 3.27 -6.39
CA ILE A 19 7.53 2.07 -6.18
C ILE A 19 7.85 1.58 -4.77
N THR A 20 6.87 1.66 -3.88
CA THR A 20 7.06 1.44 -2.44
C THR A 20 6.20 0.28 -1.95
N TYR A 21 6.82 -0.68 -1.26
CA TYR A 21 6.15 -1.83 -0.62
C TYR A 21 5.78 -1.52 0.82
N TYR A 22 4.51 -1.77 1.16
CA TYR A 22 3.95 -1.64 2.50
C TYR A 22 3.44 -3.00 2.97
N ASP A 23 3.99 -3.46 4.09
CA ASP A 23 3.67 -4.73 4.70
C ASP A 23 3.60 -4.54 6.22
N SER A 24 2.43 -4.84 6.80
CA SER A 24 2.16 -4.68 8.22
C SER A 24 2.85 -5.73 9.10
N LEU A 25 3.40 -6.81 8.55
CA LEU A 25 4.31 -7.74 9.23
C LEU A 25 5.79 -7.36 9.07
N GLY A 26 6.07 -6.30 8.30
CA GLY A 26 7.41 -5.76 8.12
C GLY A 26 8.27 -6.56 7.16
N ASN A 27 7.67 -7.46 6.37
CA ASN A 27 8.39 -8.19 5.33
C ASN A 27 8.88 -7.24 4.23
N ARG A 28 9.79 -7.77 3.41
CA ARG A 28 10.35 -7.07 2.26
C ARG A 28 10.13 -7.91 1.02
N ASN A 29 9.78 -7.27 -0.09
CA ASN A 29 9.55 -7.96 -1.35
C ASN A 29 10.12 -7.18 -2.54
N PHE A 30 11.45 -7.08 -2.62
CA PHE A 30 12.13 -6.45 -3.76
C PHE A 30 11.87 -7.16 -5.10
N VAL A 31 11.54 -8.46 -5.07
CA VAL A 31 11.17 -9.20 -6.28
C VAL A 31 9.88 -8.62 -6.87
N CYS A 32 8.84 -8.47 -6.05
CA CYS A 32 7.59 -7.83 -6.44
C CYS A 32 7.81 -6.40 -6.97
N LEU A 33 8.62 -5.57 -6.29
CA LEU A 33 8.89 -4.19 -6.74
C LEU A 33 9.57 -4.15 -8.11
N LYS A 34 10.54 -5.04 -8.36
CA LYS A 34 11.20 -5.17 -9.67
C LYS A 34 10.22 -5.64 -10.75
N GLN A 35 9.33 -6.58 -10.43
CA GLN A 35 8.31 -7.07 -11.35
C GLN A 35 7.30 -5.96 -11.71
N ILE A 36 6.90 -5.12 -10.76
CA ILE A 36 6.03 -3.97 -11.04
C ILE A 36 6.74 -2.96 -11.95
N LEU A 37 8.02 -2.63 -11.68
CA LEU A 37 8.78 -1.75 -12.58
C LEU A 37 8.89 -2.33 -13.99
N GLN A 38 9.17 -3.63 -14.11
CA GLN A 38 9.23 -4.33 -15.38
C GLN A 38 7.87 -4.33 -16.10
N TYR A 39 6.77 -4.52 -15.37
CA TYR A 39 5.42 -4.40 -15.90
C TYR A 39 5.18 -3.00 -16.48
N LEU A 40 5.52 -1.94 -15.75
CA LEU A 40 5.38 -0.56 -16.27
C LEU A 40 6.18 -0.34 -17.55
N MET A 41 7.37 -0.93 -17.66
CA MET A 41 8.18 -0.87 -18.87
C MET A 41 7.51 -1.52 -20.07
N PHE A 42 7.00 -2.74 -19.88
CA PHE A 42 6.32 -3.47 -20.95
C PHE A 42 4.98 -2.86 -21.32
N GLU A 43 4.18 -2.44 -20.33
CA GLU A 43 2.88 -1.82 -20.55
C GLU A 43 3.01 -0.49 -21.30
N HIS A 44 4.00 0.34 -20.95
CA HIS A 44 4.20 1.60 -21.66
C HIS A 44 4.61 1.37 -23.12
N PHE A 45 5.52 0.42 -23.37
CA PHE A 45 5.91 0.07 -24.72
C PHE A 45 4.74 -0.50 -25.53
N ASP A 46 3.96 -1.42 -24.95
CA ASP A 46 2.77 -2.00 -25.61
C ASP A 46 1.72 -0.94 -25.97
N LYS A 47 1.41 -0.03 -25.03
CA LYS A 47 0.33 0.96 -25.22
C LYS A 47 0.74 2.23 -25.95
N LYS A 48 2.01 2.60 -25.90
CA LYS A 48 2.50 3.90 -26.41
C LYS A 48 3.59 3.76 -27.46
N LEU A 49 4.16 2.57 -27.66
CA LEU A 49 5.29 2.33 -28.56
C LEU A 49 6.51 3.21 -28.24
N VAL A 50 6.65 3.58 -26.97
CA VAL A 50 7.75 4.38 -26.43
C VAL A 50 8.33 3.62 -25.24
N GLU A 51 9.65 3.65 -25.11
CA GLU A 51 10.34 3.04 -23.97
C GLU A 51 10.07 3.83 -22.69
N PHE A 52 9.69 3.13 -21.62
CA PHE A 52 9.68 3.71 -20.29
C PHE A 52 11.10 3.70 -19.73
N LEU A 53 11.62 4.87 -19.40
CA LEU A 53 12.96 4.99 -18.81
C LEU A 53 12.91 4.73 -17.29
N PRO A 54 13.49 3.63 -16.78
CA PRO A 54 13.52 3.34 -15.35
C PRO A 54 14.50 4.23 -14.58
N SER A 55 15.35 4.99 -15.26
CA SER A 55 16.33 5.88 -14.64
C SER A 55 15.63 6.92 -13.74
N GLY A 56 16.09 7.02 -12.49
CA GLY A 56 15.52 7.92 -11.49
C GLY A 56 14.34 7.33 -10.71
N TRP A 57 13.89 6.11 -11.03
CA TRP A 57 12.92 5.41 -10.21
C TRP A 57 13.56 4.80 -8.97
N THR A 58 12.85 4.90 -7.84
CA THR A 58 13.27 4.32 -6.56
C THR A 58 12.40 3.14 -6.18
N LEU A 59 13.02 2.06 -5.69
CA LEU A 59 12.32 0.87 -5.18
C LEU A 59 12.53 0.77 -3.67
N THR A 60 11.48 1.00 -2.89
CA THR A 60 11.57 1.12 -1.44
C THR A 60 10.73 0.04 -0.75
N ASN A 61 11.29 -0.61 0.28
CA ASN A 61 10.49 -1.39 1.21
C ASN A 61 10.37 -0.61 2.52
N MET A 62 9.14 -0.34 2.98
CA MET A 62 8.95 0.37 4.24
C MET A 62 9.38 -0.48 5.45
N GLY A 63 9.24 -1.81 5.38
CA GLY A 63 9.57 -2.70 6.49
C GLY A 63 8.87 -2.22 7.78
N ARG A 64 9.66 -1.93 8.83
CA ARG A 64 9.15 -1.44 10.13
C ARG A 64 8.93 0.08 10.20
N HIS A 65 9.12 0.80 9.10
CA HIS A 65 8.87 2.26 9.03
C HIS A 65 7.40 2.60 8.77
N CYS A 66 6.52 1.61 8.58
CA CYS A 66 5.07 1.78 8.57
C CYS A 66 4.43 1.11 9.81
N PRO A 67 3.19 1.48 10.19
CA PRO A 67 2.46 0.80 11.25
C PRO A 67 2.43 -0.72 11.09
N GLN A 68 2.67 -1.45 12.18
CA GLN A 68 2.77 -2.91 12.18
C GLN A 68 1.54 -3.57 12.79
N GLN A 69 1.13 -4.70 12.24
CA GLN A 69 0.14 -5.60 12.84
C GLN A 69 0.80 -6.47 13.91
N SER A 70 0.03 -6.87 14.91
CA SER A 70 0.46 -7.79 15.97
C SER A 70 -0.43 -9.04 16.08
N ASN A 71 -1.25 -9.31 15.06
CA ASN A 71 -2.10 -10.49 14.94
C ASN A 71 -2.08 -11.03 13.50
N LEU A 72 -2.89 -12.07 13.22
CA LEU A 72 -2.89 -12.78 11.93
C LEU A 72 -4.07 -12.43 11.01
N TRP A 73 -4.96 -11.50 11.38
CA TRP A 73 -6.23 -11.30 10.67
C TRP A 73 -6.52 -9.83 10.29
N ASP A 74 -5.65 -8.90 10.68
CA ASP A 74 -5.79 -7.47 10.35
C ASP A 74 -5.03 -7.03 9.11
N CYS A 75 -4.21 -7.88 8.46
CA CYS A 75 -3.42 -7.50 7.26
C CYS A 75 -4.26 -6.81 6.18
N GLY A 76 -5.47 -7.33 5.89
CA GLY A 76 -6.39 -6.70 4.94
C GLY A 76 -6.89 -5.33 5.39
N VAL A 77 -7.10 -5.12 6.70
CA VAL A 77 -7.50 -3.80 7.25
C VAL A 77 -6.33 -2.83 7.12
N PHE A 78 -5.10 -3.25 7.45
CA PHE A 78 -3.90 -2.43 7.26
C PHE A 78 -3.73 -2.02 5.80
N VAL A 79 -3.90 -2.92 4.83
CA VAL A 79 -3.84 -2.59 3.40
C VAL A 79 -4.85 -1.51 3.02
N CYS A 80 -6.10 -1.62 3.47
CA CYS A 80 -7.12 -0.60 3.20
C CYS A 80 -6.74 0.76 3.81
N VAL A 81 -6.25 0.78 5.05
CA VAL A 81 -5.89 2.02 5.74
C VAL A 81 -4.62 2.64 5.14
N PHE A 82 -3.61 1.84 4.77
CA PHE A 82 -2.44 2.34 4.02
C PHE A 82 -2.88 3.00 2.72
N ALA A 83 -3.75 2.35 1.94
CA ALA A 83 -4.23 2.89 0.68
C ALA A 83 -4.99 4.22 0.86
N GLU A 84 -5.83 4.32 1.89
CA GLU A 84 -6.58 5.55 2.20
C GLU A 84 -5.66 6.74 2.52
N TYR A 85 -4.63 6.51 3.34
CA TYR A 85 -3.66 7.56 3.73
C TYR A 85 -2.78 7.97 2.56
N LEU A 86 -2.26 7.00 1.81
CA LEU A 86 -1.41 7.26 0.64
C LEU A 86 -2.18 8.00 -0.46
N ALA A 87 -3.45 7.64 -0.69
CA ALA A 87 -4.31 8.31 -1.67
C ALA A 87 -4.62 9.78 -1.30
N ARG A 88 -4.44 10.15 -0.04
CA ARG A 88 -4.62 11.52 0.47
C ARG A 88 -3.30 12.28 0.66
N ASP A 89 -2.15 11.66 0.35
CA ASP A 89 -0.81 12.17 0.66
C ASP A 89 -0.62 12.49 2.16
N GLU A 90 -1.25 11.69 3.04
CA GLU A 90 -1.20 11.86 4.50
C GLU A 90 -0.20 10.93 5.17
N LYS A 91 0.32 11.36 6.33
CA LYS A 91 1.24 10.54 7.14
C LYS A 91 0.48 9.51 7.96
N PHE A 92 1.02 8.30 8.06
CA PHE A 92 0.45 7.29 8.95
C PHE A 92 0.61 7.70 10.41
N ASP A 93 -0.52 7.92 11.10
CA ASP A 93 -0.61 8.28 12.52
C ASP A 93 -1.40 7.24 13.33
N PHE A 94 -1.64 6.06 12.75
CA PHE A 94 -2.44 4.99 13.35
C PHE A 94 -1.59 3.80 13.81
N SER A 95 -2.21 2.91 14.58
CA SER A 95 -1.58 1.70 15.11
C SER A 95 -2.53 0.49 15.09
N GLN A 96 -2.02 -0.66 15.51
CA GLN A 96 -2.82 -1.88 15.74
C GLN A 96 -4.04 -1.64 16.65
N LYS A 97 -3.98 -0.69 17.60
CA LYS A 97 -5.09 -0.39 18.52
C LYS A 97 -6.31 0.19 17.80
N ASP A 98 -6.11 0.76 16.61
CA ASP A 98 -7.15 1.41 15.82
C ASP A 98 -7.89 0.44 14.90
N MET A 99 -7.36 -0.76 14.66
CA MET A 99 -7.93 -1.74 13.73
C MET A 99 -9.38 -2.11 14.01
N PRO A 100 -9.84 -2.27 15.28
CA PRO A 100 -11.27 -2.50 15.55
C PRO A 100 -12.16 -1.33 15.12
N ARG A 101 -11.68 -0.09 15.22
CA ARG A 101 -12.39 1.11 14.75
C ARG A 101 -12.43 1.14 13.22
N PHE A 102 -11.27 0.97 12.57
CA PHE A 102 -11.19 0.95 11.11
C PHE A 102 -12.02 -0.17 10.48
N ARG A 103 -12.05 -1.37 11.07
CA ARG A 103 -12.90 -2.46 10.59
C ARG A 103 -14.39 -2.11 10.59
N LYS A 104 -14.87 -1.43 11.65
CA LYS A 104 -16.26 -0.93 11.71
C LYS A 104 -16.49 0.19 10.70
N GLN A 105 -15.51 1.08 10.53
CA GLN A 105 -15.56 2.17 9.56
C GLN A 105 -15.66 1.62 8.13
N ILE A 106 -14.72 0.76 7.70
CA ILE A 106 -14.70 0.12 6.37
C ILE A 106 -16.03 -0.58 6.08
N LYS A 107 -16.57 -1.35 7.04
CA LYS A 107 -17.90 -1.98 6.88
C LYS A 107 -18.98 -0.93 6.60
N SER A 108 -19.00 0.15 7.37
CA SER A 108 -19.98 1.23 7.18
C SER A 108 -19.80 1.95 5.86
N GLU A 109 -18.57 2.22 5.44
CA GLU A 109 -18.25 2.92 4.18
C GLU A 109 -18.63 2.09 2.96
N ILE A 110 -18.42 0.77 3.01
CA ILE A 110 -18.87 -0.17 1.96
C ILE A 110 -20.40 -0.17 1.86
N ILE A 111 -21.11 -0.33 2.98
CA ILE A 111 -22.58 -0.37 3.00
C ILE A 111 -23.18 0.92 2.44
N ASN A 112 -22.60 2.06 2.83
CA ASN A 112 -23.10 3.38 2.44
C ASN A 112 -22.49 3.91 1.13
N LYS A 113 -21.53 3.18 0.53
CA LYS A 113 -20.76 3.58 -0.65
C LYS A 113 -20.15 4.99 -0.53
N LYS A 114 -19.70 5.35 0.67
CA LYS A 114 -19.18 6.69 0.98
C LYS A 114 -18.09 6.60 2.05
N LEU A 115 -16.89 7.09 1.71
CA LEU A 115 -15.77 7.24 2.66
C LEU A 115 -16.08 8.37 3.66
N ARG A 116 -15.75 8.16 4.93
CA ARG A 116 -15.92 9.18 5.96
C ARG A 116 -14.71 10.09 5.99
N ILE A 117 -14.95 11.40 5.96
CA ILE A 117 -13.91 12.43 6.05
C ILE A 117 -13.66 12.69 7.53
N ASP A 118 -12.99 11.80 8.24
CA ASP A 118 -12.56 12.04 9.62
C ASP A 118 -11.23 11.29 9.85
N MET A 119 -10.16 11.83 9.29
CA MET A 119 -8.81 11.49 9.76
C MET A 119 -8.60 12.24 11.09
N PRO A 120 -7.99 11.63 12.12
CA PRO A 120 -7.61 12.36 13.31
C PRO A 120 -6.82 13.60 12.91
N GLN A 121 -7.23 14.78 13.37
CA GLN A 121 -6.34 15.93 13.33
C GLN A 121 -5.21 15.64 14.32
N ALA A 122 -3.97 15.75 13.85
CA ALA A 122 -2.77 15.69 14.67
C ALA A 122 -2.84 16.63 15.88
#